data_AF-A0A7X8WS98-F1
#
_entry.id   AF-A0A7X8WS98-F1
#
_cell.length_a   1.000
_cell.length_b   1.000
_cell.length_c   1.000
_cell.angle_alpha   90.00
_cell.angle_beta   90.00
_cell.angle_gamma   90.00
#
_symmetry.space_group_name_H-M   'P 1'
#
loop_
_entity.id
_entity.type
_entity.pdbx_description
1 polymer ?
#
loop_
_entity_poly.entity_id
_entity_poly.type
_entity_poly.pdbx_seq_one_letter_code
_entity_poly.pdbx_strand_id
1 'polypeptide(L)'
;MTRSSDRPISFEPSSISEDHPAYATHQAAIRSVQRVIDDRAPYQNVQVASTGIGQLLRLKPLILTGAGMSTDSGIPDYRGPKGSLRHSRPMTYQEFLHDDAARHRYWARSFVGWQHMYDATPHVGHDIISRWNASGVISGVVTQNVDGLHQRSQDGIDAQLGHNTEPGRVIALHGSMDEIECLVCGVKEDREAFGIRLHEANTGVADDWHITEADINPDGDARIPQRWVDEFTMVQCLNCGSDKLK
;
A
#
# COMPACT_ATOMS: atom_id res chain seq x y z
N MET A 1 29.35 -3.43 -41.86
CA MET A 1 28.06 -4.02 -42.23
C MET A 1 28.17 -5.52 -42.15
N THR A 2 27.73 -6.12 -41.05
CA THR A 2 27.45 -7.55 -40.93
C THR A 2 26.18 -7.67 -40.09
N ARG A 3 25.08 -8.05 -40.73
CA ARG A 3 23.80 -8.34 -40.07
C ARG A 3 24.00 -9.59 -39.22
N SER A 4 23.90 -9.46 -37.90
CA SER A 4 23.89 -10.60 -36.98
C SER A 4 22.44 -11.01 -36.72
N SER A 5 22.02 -12.03 -37.48
CA SER A 5 20.96 -13.00 -37.20
C SER A 5 19.76 -12.53 -36.39
N ASP A 6 18.72 -12.16 -37.13
CA ASP A 6 17.32 -12.27 -36.71
C ASP A 6 17.02 -13.68 -36.17
N ARG A 7 16.85 -13.77 -34.86
CA ARG A 7 15.76 -14.57 -34.30
C ARG A 7 14.99 -13.64 -33.37
N PRO A 8 13.71 -13.35 -33.64
CA PRO A 8 12.87 -12.81 -32.59
C PRO A 8 12.86 -13.87 -31.49
N ILE A 9 13.28 -13.51 -30.28
CA ILE A 9 12.95 -14.29 -29.11
C ILE A 9 11.43 -14.28 -29.09
N SER A 10 10.82 -15.41 -29.45
CA SER A 10 9.42 -15.64 -29.12
C SER A 10 9.38 -15.65 -27.60
N PHE A 11 8.88 -14.56 -27.02
CA PHE A 11 8.41 -14.63 -25.65
C PHE A 11 7.43 -15.79 -25.62
N GLU A 12 7.72 -16.83 -24.83
CA GLU A 12 6.63 -17.70 -24.45
C GLU A 12 5.57 -16.79 -23.82
N PRO A 13 4.30 -16.92 -24.24
CA PRO A 13 3.24 -16.15 -23.64
C PRO A 13 3.38 -16.30 -22.13
N SER A 14 3.25 -15.17 -21.44
CA SER A 14 3.04 -15.10 -20.00
C SER A 14 2.36 -16.39 -19.51
N SER A 15 3.00 -17.12 -18.59
CA SER A 15 2.42 -18.35 -18.00
C SER A 15 1.10 -18.07 -17.26
N ILE A 16 0.75 -16.80 -17.13
CA ILE A 16 -0.54 -16.30 -16.68
C ILE A 16 -1.49 -16.29 -17.89
N SER A 17 -2.53 -17.13 -17.84
CA SER A 17 -3.63 -17.19 -18.82
C SER A 17 -4.21 -15.80 -19.09
N GLU A 18 -4.66 -15.52 -20.31
CA GLU A 18 -5.29 -14.23 -20.66
C GLU A 18 -6.55 -13.95 -19.83
N ASP A 19 -7.22 -15.00 -19.35
CA ASP A 19 -8.39 -14.93 -18.48
C ASP A 19 -8.02 -14.69 -17.00
N HIS A 20 -6.73 -14.68 -16.67
CA HIS A 20 -6.28 -14.51 -15.30
C HIS A 20 -6.38 -13.02 -14.90
N PRO A 21 -6.93 -12.69 -13.70
CA PRO A 21 -7.14 -11.31 -13.27
C PRO A 21 -5.87 -10.44 -13.31
N ALA A 22 -4.71 -11.04 -13.04
CA ALA A 22 -3.41 -10.38 -13.09
C ALA A 22 -2.86 -10.11 -14.51
N TYR A 23 -3.41 -10.72 -15.58
CA TYR A 23 -2.88 -10.57 -16.94
C TYR A 23 -2.92 -9.12 -17.41
N ALA A 24 -4.07 -8.44 -17.25
CA ALA A 24 -4.21 -7.05 -17.65
C ALA A 24 -3.27 -6.10 -16.89
N THR A 25 -3.06 -6.35 -15.60
CA THR A 25 -2.17 -5.57 -14.73
C THR A 25 -0.70 -5.85 -15.04
N HIS A 26 -0.32 -7.11 -15.23
CA HIS A 26 1.01 -7.52 -15.69
C HIS A 26 1.35 -6.87 -17.03
N GLN A 27 0.42 -6.92 -17.99
CA GLN A 27 0.58 -6.28 -19.29
C GLN A 27 0.61 -4.74 -19.19
N ALA A 28 -0.10 -4.13 -18.25
CA ALA A 28 -0.03 -2.68 -18.01
C ALA A 28 1.30 -2.25 -17.38
N ALA A 29 1.82 -3.04 -16.43
CA ALA A 29 3.15 -2.84 -15.83
C ALA A 29 4.24 -3.02 -16.89
N ILE A 30 4.16 -4.08 -17.72
CA ILE A 30 5.02 -4.27 -18.88
C ILE A 30 4.91 -3.04 -19.79
N ARG A 31 3.73 -2.61 -20.24
CA ARG A 31 3.57 -1.42 -21.10
C ARG A 31 4.12 -0.12 -20.50
N SER A 32 4.10 0.02 -19.17
CA SER A 32 4.65 1.18 -18.46
C SER A 32 6.17 1.16 -18.45
N VAL A 33 6.75 0.00 -18.12
CA VAL A 33 8.20 -0.26 -18.16
C VAL A 33 8.71 -0.17 -19.60
N GLN A 34 7.98 -0.75 -20.54
CA GLN A 34 8.18 -0.73 -21.98
C GLN A 34 8.26 0.69 -22.52
N ARG A 35 7.36 1.60 -22.10
CA ARG A 35 7.41 3.02 -22.49
C ARG A 35 8.69 3.74 -22.04
N VAL A 36 9.25 3.33 -20.90
CA VAL A 36 10.50 3.88 -20.34
C VAL A 36 11.74 3.24 -20.99
N ILE A 37 11.65 1.96 -21.34
CA ILE A 37 12.71 1.19 -22.01
C ILE A 37 12.81 1.56 -23.49
N ASP A 38 11.68 1.65 -24.21
CA ASP A 38 11.62 1.94 -25.65
C ASP A 38 12.26 3.28 -26.02
N ASP A 39 12.15 4.27 -25.14
CA ASP A 39 12.72 5.60 -25.40
C ASP A 39 14.20 5.74 -24.98
N ARG A 40 14.76 4.86 -24.13
CA ARG A 40 16.11 5.11 -23.54
C ARG A 40 17.03 3.93 -23.29
N ALA A 41 16.64 2.67 -23.48
CA ALA A 41 17.55 1.55 -23.22
C ALA A 41 17.34 0.38 -24.19
N PRO A 42 18.40 -0.07 -24.90
CA PRO A 42 18.31 -1.33 -25.63
C PRO A 42 18.06 -2.48 -24.65
N TYR A 43 17.22 -3.43 -25.04
CA TYR A 43 17.02 -4.65 -24.28
C TYR A 43 18.35 -5.38 -24.06
N GLN A 44 18.61 -5.74 -22.81
CA GLN A 44 19.77 -6.54 -22.47
C GLN A 44 19.51 -7.99 -22.86
N ASN A 45 20.55 -8.62 -23.44
CA ASN A 45 20.57 -10.05 -23.68
C ASN A 45 20.19 -10.81 -22.38
N VAL A 46 19.32 -11.82 -22.48
CA VAL A 46 18.81 -12.57 -21.31
C VAL A 46 19.93 -13.15 -20.45
N GLN A 47 21.02 -13.61 -21.06
CA GLN A 47 22.17 -14.12 -20.32
C GLN A 47 22.89 -13.00 -19.55
N VAL A 48 23.00 -11.81 -20.15
CA VAL A 48 23.57 -10.61 -19.51
C VAL A 48 22.67 -10.14 -18.37
N ALA A 49 21.35 -10.07 -18.60
CA ALA A 49 20.37 -9.70 -17.57
C ALA A 49 20.36 -10.71 -16.41
N SER A 50 20.32 -12.01 -16.71
CA SER A 50 20.38 -13.08 -15.71
C SER A 50 21.70 -13.07 -14.94
N THR A 51 22.83 -12.83 -15.61
CA THR A 51 24.14 -12.68 -14.96
C THR A 51 24.18 -11.43 -14.09
N GLY A 52 23.66 -10.30 -14.58
CA GLY A 52 23.58 -9.04 -13.84
C GLY A 52 22.67 -9.14 -12.61
N ILE A 53 21.49 -9.74 -12.75
CA ILE A 53 20.61 -10.09 -11.63
C ILE A 53 21.34 -11.04 -10.69
N GLY A 54 22.00 -12.08 -11.19
CA GLY A 54 22.81 -12.99 -10.39
C GLY A 54 23.94 -12.28 -9.62
N GLN A 55 24.56 -11.25 -10.20
CA GLN A 55 25.55 -10.40 -9.53
C GLN A 55 24.90 -9.50 -8.46
N LEU A 56 23.75 -8.92 -8.76
CA LEU A 56 22.96 -8.13 -7.81
C LEU A 56 22.41 -8.98 -6.66
N LEU A 57 22.14 -10.27 -6.89
CA LEU A 57 21.73 -11.27 -5.90
C LEU A 57 22.91 -11.88 -5.12
N ARG A 58 24.15 -11.75 -5.62
CA ARG A 58 25.36 -12.01 -4.82
C ARG A 58 25.62 -10.90 -3.82
N LEU A 59 25.18 -9.69 -4.13
CA LEU A 59 24.90 -8.67 -3.13
C LEU A 59 23.54 -9.01 -2.50
N LYS A 60 23.28 -8.57 -1.27
CA LYS A 60 21.93 -8.69 -0.71
C LYS A 60 21.07 -7.58 -1.34
N PRO A 61 20.12 -7.88 -2.26
CA PRO A 61 19.26 -6.87 -2.86
C PRO A 61 18.39 -6.17 -1.80
N LEU A 62 17.99 -4.94 -2.07
CA LEU A 62 16.98 -4.22 -1.29
C LEU A 62 15.68 -4.19 -2.09
N ILE A 63 14.55 -4.58 -1.49
CA ILE A 63 13.25 -4.54 -2.16
C ILE A 63 12.56 -3.21 -1.84
N LEU A 64 12.05 -2.53 -2.88
CA LEU A 64 11.19 -1.36 -2.76
C LEU A 64 9.80 -1.68 -3.28
N THR A 65 8.76 -1.49 -2.47
CA THR A 65 7.35 -1.72 -2.86
C THR A 65 6.52 -0.43 -2.84
N GLY A 66 5.39 -0.47 -3.55
CA GLY A 66 4.36 0.58 -3.54
C GLY A 66 2.97 -0.03 -3.64
N ALA A 67 1.93 0.80 -3.82
CA ALA A 67 0.54 0.38 -3.62
C ALA A 67 0.11 -0.79 -4.52
N GLY A 68 0.73 -0.96 -5.69
CA GLY A 68 0.51 -2.12 -6.56
C GLY A 68 0.84 -3.47 -5.92
N MET A 69 1.63 -3.51 -4.85
CA MET A 69 1.90 -4.72 -4.06
C MET A 69 0.68 -5.16 -3.24
N SER A 70 -0.31 -4.30 -3.02
CA SER A 70 -1.45 -4.57 -2.13
C SER A 70 -2.78 -4.74 -2.88
N THR A 71 -2.76 -4.67 -4.21
CA THR A 71 -3.99 -4.80 -5.04
C THR A 71 -4.65 -6.15 -4.93
N ASP A 72 -3.85 -7.22 -4.84
CA ASP A 72 -4.37 -8.58 -4.67
C ASP A 72 -4.85 -8.85 -3.22
N SER A 73 -4.58 -7.91 -2.31
CA SER A 73 -5.15 -7.86 -0.95
C SER A 73 -6.42 -7.02 -0.86
N GLY A 74 -6.97 -6.58 -1.99
CA GLY A 74 -8.18 -5.74 -2.04
C GLY A 74 -7.95 -4.25 -1.81
N ILE A 75 -6.69 -3.81 -1.64
CA ILE A 75 -6.35 -2.39 -1.47
C ILE A 75 -6.06 -1.79 -2.85
N PRO A 76 -6.82 -0.80 -3.33
CA PRO A 76 -6.59 -0.22 -4.65
C PRO A 76 -5.21 0.44 -4.75
N ASP A 77 -4.75 0.71 -5.97
CA ASP A 77 -3.55 1.53 -6.19
C ASP A 77 -3.92 2.98 -6.57
N TYR A 78 -2.92 3.86 -6.62
CA TYR A 78 -3.16 5.27 -6.97
C TYR A 78 -3.29 5.51 -8.49
N ARG A 79 -2.54 4.76 -9.31
CA ARG A 79 -2.26 5.11 -10.72
C ARG A 79 -2.57 4.00 -11.73
N GLY A 80 -3.08 2.86 -11.28
CA GLY A 80 -3.46 1.75 -12.14
C GLY A 80 -4.74 2.00 -12.94
N PRO A 81 -5.22 1.01 -13.70
CA PRO A 81 -6.42 1.13 -14.52
C PRO A 81 -7.67 1.52 -13.71
N LYS A 82 -7.73 1.10 -12.44
CA LYS A 82 -8.78 1.42 -11.47
C LYS A 82 -8.33 2.43 -10.41
N GLY A 83 -7.20 3.12 -10.62
CA GLY A 83 -6.51 3.88 -9.58
C GLY A 83 -7.25 5.16 -9.14
N SER A 84 -7.10 5.51 -7.87
CA SER A 84 -7.85 6.57 -7.19
C SER A 84 -7.53 8.01 -7.65
N LEU A 85 -6.33 8.28 -8.17
CA LEU A 85 -5.90 9.65 -8.53
C LEU A 85 -6.65 10.27 -9.71
N ARG A 86 -7.53 9.51 -10.37
CA ARG A 86 -8.42 10.06 -11.40
C ARG A 86 -9.52 10.96 -10.82
N HIS A 87 -9.76 10.89 -9.51
CA HIS A 87 -10.99 11.42 -8.91
C HIS A 87 -10.77 12.48 -7.83
N SER A 88 -9.60 12.55 -7.17
CA SER A 88 -9.31 13.61 -6.18
C SER A 88 -7.82 13.83 -5.96
N ARG A 89 -7.45 15.01 -5.43
CA ARG A 89 -6.09 15.33 -4.99
C ARG A 89 -5.91 14.89 -3.52
N PRO A 90 -4.79 14.24 -3.17
CA PRO A 90 -4.45 13.96 -1.78
C PRO A 90 -4.43 15.23 -0.92
N MET A 91 -4.90 15.11 0.33
CA MET A 91 -4.80 16.17 1.32
C MET A 91 -3.34 16.36 1.73
N THR A 92 -2.91 17.61 1.87
CA THR A 92 -1.59 17.95 2.39
C THR A 92 -1.60 18.00 3.92
N TYR A 93 -0.44 17.79 4.53
CA TYR A 93 -0.27 17.93 5.98
C TYR A 93 -0.67 19.33 6.48
N GLN A 94 -0.39 20.37 5.70
CA GLN A 94 -0.70 21.75 6.04
C GLN A 94 -2.20 22.01 6.04
N GLU A 95 -2.94 21.45 5.07
CA GLU A 95 -4.40 21.48 5.04
C GLU A 95 -4.96 20.78 6.28
N PHE A 96 -4.48 19.58 6.58
CA PHE A 96 -4.91 18.83 7.76
C PHE A 96 -4.69 19.60 9.07
N LEU A 97 -3.54 20.26 9.20
CA LEU A 97 -3.13 20.93 10.43
C LEU A 97 -3.85 22.27 10.67
N HIS A 98 -4.19 23.00 9.61
CA HIS A 98 -4.67 24.39 9.69
C HIS A 98 -6.11 24.61 9.22
N ASP A 99 -6.73 23.65 8.55
CA ASP A 99 -8.15 23.70 8.16
C ASP A 99 -8.95 22.64 8.94
N ASP A 100 -9.71 23.11 9.93
CA ASP A 100 -10.54 22.26 10.79
C ASP A 100 -11.61 21.50 9.99
N ALA A 101 -12.19 22.13 8.96
CA ALA A 101 -13.17 21.48 8.10
C ALA A 101 -12.51 20.42 7.19
N ALA A 102 -11.27 20.66 6.73
CA ALA A 102 -10.51 19.65 6.01
C ALA A 102 -10.18 18.44 6.89
N ARG A 103 -9.70 18.66 8.12
CA ARG A 103 -9.42 17.59 9.07
C ARG A 103 -10.67 16.78 9.42
N HIS A 104 -11.80 17.45 9.64
CA HIS A 104 -13.10 16.80 9.86
C HIS A 104 -13.50 15.93 8.67
N ARG A 105 -13.38 16.47 7.45
CA ARG A 105 -13.61 15.70 6.20
C ARG A 105 -12.68 14.49 6.09
N TYR A 106 -11.40 14.63 6.40
CA TYR A 106 -10.45 13.53 6.37
C TYR A 106 -10.90 12.39 7.29
N TRP A 107 -11.25 12.71 8.54
CA TRP A 107 -11.64 11.69 9.51
C TRP A 107 -12.99 11.05 9.18
N ALA A 108 -13.97 11.80 8.70
CA ALA A 108 -15.22 11.22 8.21
C ALA A 108 -14.98 10.21 7.09
N ARG A 109 -14.06 10.50 6.17
CA ARG A 109 -13.71 9.62 5.03
C ARG A 109 -12.90 8.40 5.48
N SER A 110 -11.93 8.60 6.38
CA SER A 110 -11.13 7.51 6.95
C SER A 110 -11.98 6.59 7.83
N PHE A 111 -12.98 7.11 8.54
CA PHE A 111 -13.87 6.33 9.39
C PHE A 111 -14.56 5.22 8.61
N VAL A 112 -15.07 5.52 7.41
CA VAL A 112 -15.76 4.54 6.57
C VAL A 112 -14.78 3.61 5.84
N GLY A 113 -13.66 4.13 5.35
CA GLY A 113 -12.69 3.34 4.57
C GLY A 113 -11.72 2.51 5.42
N TRP A 114 -11.59 2.80 6.72
CA TRP A 114 -10.65 2.12 7.61
C TRP A 114 -10.92 0.62 7.75
N GLN A 115 -12.19 0.22 7.91
CA GLN A 115 -12.54 -1.19 8.08
C GLN A 115 -12.04 -2.04 6.91
N HIS A 116 -12.16 -1.52 5.67
CA HIS A 116 -11.65 -2.20 4.48
C HIS A 116 -10.12 -2.38 4.49
N MET A 117 -9.38 -1.38 4.98
CA MET A 117 -7.92 -1.48 5.12
C MET A 117 -7.53 -2.45 6.24
N TYR A 118 -8.30 -2.49 7.32
CA TYR A 118 -8.07 -3.37 8.46
C TYR A 118 -8.33 -4.84 8.10
N ASP A 119 -9.38 -5.11 7.33
CA ASP A 119 -9.75 -6.46 6.89
C ASP A 119 -8.81 -7.02 5.80
N ALA A 120 -8.00 -6.17 5.17
CA ALA A 120 -7.04 -6.58 4.16
C ALA A 120 -5.96 -7.50 4.78
N THR A 121 -5.74 -8.65 4.15
CA THR A 121 -4.74 -9.64 4.58
C THR A 121 -3.58 -9.73 3.60
N PRO A 122 -2.35 -10.02 4.06
CA PRO A 122 -1.23 -10.20 3.15
C PRO A 122 -1.49 -11.36 2.20
N HIS A 123 -1.23 -11.17 0.91
CA HIS A 123 -1.32 -12.24 -0.07
C HIS A 123 0.04 -12.92 -0.28
N VAL A 124 0.07 -14.01 -1.07
CA VAL A 124 1.26 -14.85 -1.30
C VAL A 124 2.52 -14.08 -1.73
N GLY A 125 2.37 -12.92 -2.39
CA GLY A 125 3.50 -12.09 -2.78
C GLY A 125 4.24 -11.49 -1.58
N HIS A 126 3.50 -11.07 -0.54
CA HIS A 126 4.09 -10.57 0.71
C HIS A 126 4.85 -11.70 1.40
N ASP A 127 4.25 -12.89 1.46
CA ASP A 127 4.87 -14.05 2.10
C ASP A 127 6.18 -14.49 1.42
N ILE A 128 6.26 -14.42 0.09
CA ILE A 128 7.49 -14.70 -0.64
C ILE A 128 8.59 -13.70 -0.23
N ILE A 129 8.27 -12.41 -0.18
CA ILE A 129 9.20 -11.35 0.22
C ILE A 129 9.65 -11.56 1.67
N SER A 130 8.71 -11.82 2.59
CA SER A 130 8.99 -12.10 4.00
C SER A 130 9.88 -13.33 4.19
N ARG A 131 9.67 -14.40 3.41
CA ARG A 131 10.55 -15.60 3.43
C ARG A 131 11.94 -15.31 2.89
N TRP A 132 12.07 -14.51 1.83
CA TRP A 132 13.39 -14.07 1.34
C TRP A 132 14.12 -13.20 2.36
N ASN A 133 13.37 -12.37 3.07
CA ASN A 133 13.88 -11.53 4.14
C ASN A 133 14.38 -12.37 5.32
N ALA A 134 13.55 -13.28 5.83
CA ALA A 134 13.90 -14.19 6.92
C ALA A 134 15.08 -15.12 6.59
N SER A 135 15.20 -15.56 5.33
CA SER A 135 16.33 -16.38 4.87
C SER A 135 17.61 -15.58 4.56
N GLY A 136 17.58 -14.25 4.69
CA GLY A 136 18.72 -13.37 4.44
C GLY A 136 19.13 -13.26 2.97
N VAL A 137 18.25 -13.67 2.05
CA VAL A 137 18.40 -13.54 0.60
C VAL A 137 18.36 -12.07 0.19
N ILE A 138 17.57 -11.25 0.90
CA ILE A 138 17.53 -9.80 0.72
C ILE A 138 18.10 -9.07 1.95
N SER A 139 18.42 -7.80 1.77
CA SER A 139 18.92 -6.91 2.83
C SER A 139 17.79 -6.26 3.64
N GLY A 140 16.58 -6.24 3.09
CA GLY A 140 15.39 -5.68 3.73
C GLY A 140 14.33 -5.28 2.71
N VAL A 141 13.27 -4.68 3.24
CA VAL A 141 12.12 -4.19 2.47
C VAL A 141 11.89 -2.73 2.85
N VAL A 142 11.82 -1.85 1.86
CA VAL A 142 11.30 -0.49 2.01
C VAL A 142 9.96 -0.45 1.31
N THR A 143 8.90 -0.08 2.02
CA THR A 143 7.56 0.06 1.44
C THR A 143 7.12 1.51 1.48
N GLN A 144 6.53 1.98 0.39
CA GLN A 144 5.79 3.24 0.35
C GLN A 144 4.37 3.10 0.89
N ASN A 145 3.91 1.88 1.15
CA ASN A 145 2.56 1.61 1.63
C ASN A 145 2.46 1.88 3.13
N VAL A 146 1.26 2.23 3.56
CA VAL A 146 0.91 2.51 4.95
C VAL A 146 -0.03 1.44 5.53
N ASP A 147 -0.28 0.36 4.77
CA ASP A 147 -1.27 -0.70 5.05
C ASP A 147 -0.84 -1.75 6.08
N GLY A 148 0.45 -1.76 6.45
CA GLY A 148 1.01 -2.72 7.41
C GLY A 148 1.12 -4.17 6.91
N LEU A 149 0.82 -4.46 5.65
CA LEU A 149 0.75 -5.84 5.15
C LEU A 149 2.11 -6.56 5.15
N HIS A 150 3.19 -5.84 4.86
CA HIS A 150 4.55 -6.40 4.95
C HIS A 150 4.91 -6.77 6.38
N GLN A 151 4.57 -5.92 7.36
CA GLN A 151 4.79 -6.21 8.77
C GLN A 151 3.99 -7.44 9.20
N ARG A 152 2.68 -7.49 8.89
CA ARG A 152 1.83 -8.64 9.22
C ARG A 152 2.33 -9.95 8.60
N SER A 153 2.79 -9.92 7.34
CA SER A 153 3.37 -11.10 6.68
C SER A 153 4.70 -11.49 7.32
N GLN A 154 5.57 -10.53 7.62
CA GLN A 154 6.85 -10.78 8.27
C GLN A 154 6.67 -11.43 9.64
N ASP A 155 5.81 -10.88 10.49
CA ASP A 155 5.48 -11.41 11.81
C ASP A 155 4.96 -12.85 11.72
N GLY A 156 4.08 -13.13 10.75
CA GLY A 156 3.54 -14.46 10.51
C GLY A 156 4.60 -15.48 10.07
N ILE A 157 5.54 -15.07 9.21
CA ILE A 157 6.65 -15.94 8.75
C ILE A 157 7.65 -16.17 9.88
N ASP A 158 7.99 -15.16 10.66
CA ASP A 158 8.93 -15.29 11.78
C ASP A 158 8.39 -16.22 12.86
N ALA A 159 7.08 -16.10 13.18
CA ALA A 159 6.38 -17.01 14.08
C ALA A 159 6.42 -18.47 13.57
N GLN A 160 6.22 -18.70 12.27
CA GLN A 160 6.29 -20.04 11.66
C GLN A 160 7.70 -20.64 11.72
N LEU A 161 8.74 -19.83 11.57
CA LEU A 161 10.13 -20.28 11.54
C LEU A 161 10.74 -20.43 12.93
N GLY A 162 10.02 -20.05 13.99
CA GLY A 162 10.56 -20.00 15.36
C GLY A 162 11.73 -19.01 15.47
N HIS A 163 11.76 -18.03 14.57
CA HIS A 163 12.78 -17.02 14.51
C HIS A 163 12.35 -15.83 15.38
N ASN A 164 13.14 -15.57 16.43
CA ASN A 164 13.21 -14.25 17.06
C ASN A 164 14.39 -13.45 16.48
N THR A 165 14.82 -13.78 15.26
CA THR A 165 15.90 -13.04 14.60
C THR A 165 15.41 -11.65 14.29
N GLU A 166 16.24 -10.63 14.55
CA GLU A 166 16.06 -9.28 14.01
C GLU A 166 15.62 -9.39 12.53
N PRO A 167 14.33 -9.18 12.21
CA PRO A 167 13.87 -9.35 10.85
C PRO A 167 14.69 -8.42 9.97
N GLY A 168 15.00 -8.85 8.74
CA GLY A 168 15.54 -7.89 7.77
C GLY A 168 14.60 -6.68 7.73
N ARG A 169 15.16 -5.48 7.81
CA ARG A 169 14.41 -4.30 8.22
C ARG A 169 13.27 -4.02 7.24
N VAL A 170 12.01 -4.18 7.69
CA VAL A 170 10.83 -3.70 6.96
C VAL A 170 10.62 -2.24 7.36
N ILE A 171 10.83 -1.31 6.43
CA ILE A 171 10.73 0.13 6.65
C ILE A 171 9.51 0.66 5.91
N ALA A 172 8.52 1.16 6.65
CA ALA A 172 7.41 1.91 6.08
C ALA A 172 7.82 3.38 5.88
N LEU A 173 8.18 3.74 4.65
CA LEU A 173 8.73 5.06 4.30
C LEU A 173 7.74 6.21 4.58
N HIS A 174 6.45 5.96 4.40
CA HIS A 174 5.39 6.94 4.60
C HIS A 174 4.68 6.81 5.96
N GLY A 175 5.28 6.05 6.89
CA GLY A 175 4.67 5.74 8.18
C GLY A 175 3.71 4.55 8.13
N SER A 176 2.98 4.35 9.22
CA SER A 176 1.92 3.33 9.33
C SER A 176 0.59 4.01 9.63
N MET A 177 -0.52 3.37 9.25
CA MET A 177 -1.85 3.74 9.71
C MET A 177 -2.21 3.14 11.07
N ASP A 178 -1.39 2.25 11.63
CA ASP A 178 -1.69 1.51 12.86
C ASP A 178 -1.63 2.36 14.14
N GLU A 179 -1.12 3.59 14.06
CA GLU A 179 -0.96 4.49 15.20
C GLU A 179 -1.50 5.89 14.87
N ILE A 180 -2.15 6.50 15.85
CA ILE A 180 -2.65 7.88 15.82
C ILE A 180 -1.85 8.72 16.81
N GLU A 181 -1.35 9.87 16.38
CA GLU A 181 -0.64 10.82 17.22
C GLU A 181 -1.44 12.12 17.40
N CYS A 182 -1.54 12.58 18.65
CA CYS A 182 -2.02 13.93 18.92
C CYS A 182 -0.95 14.97 18.60
N LEU A 183 -1.22 15.81 17.60
CA LEU A 183 -0.30 16.86 17.14
C LEU A 183 -0.13 18.02 18.14
N VAL A 184 -0.82 18.00 19.28
CA VAL A 184 -0.71 19.00 20.34
C VAL A 184 0.14 18.49 21.50
N CYS A 185 -0.13 17.29 22.01
CA CYS A 185 0.56 16.76 23.20
C CYS A 185 1.47 15.56 22.93
N GLY A 186 1.53 15.06 21.69
CA GLY A 186 2.39 13.95 21.26
C GLY A 186 1.97 12.57 21.78
N VAL A 187 0.84 12.46 22.49
CA VAL A 187 0.35 11.15 22.94
C VAL A 187 -0.08 10.33 21.73
N LYS A 188 0.25 9.04 21.78
CA LYS A 188 -0.07 8.06 20.74
C LYS A 188 -1.17 7.12 21.22
N GLU A 189 -2.03 6.74 20.29
CA GLU A 189 -3.14 5.80 20.48
C GLU A 189 -3.11 4.79 19.34
N ASP A 190 -3.43 3.54 19.66
CA ASP A 190 -3.59 2.50 18.65
C ASP A 190 -4.77 2.82 17.72
N ARG A 191 -4.62 2.58 16.42
CA ARG A 191 -5.63 2.94 15.42
C ARG A 191 -6.93 2.15 15.58
N GLU A 192 -6.89 0.90 16.03
CA GLU A 192 -8.06 0.08 16.32
C GLU A 192 -8.83 0.67 17.50
N ALA A 193 -8.12 0.98 18.61
CA ALA A 193 -8.72 1.62 19.77
C ALA A 193 -9.37 2.98 19.42
N PHE A 194 -8.69 3.78 18.60
CA PHE A 194 -9.24 5.04 18.08
C PHE A 194 -10.48 4.80 17.19
N GLY A 195 -10.45 3.75 16.36
CA GLY A 195 -11.57 3.34 15.52
C GLY A 195 -12.82 2.94 16.30
N ILE A 196 -12.65 2.20 17.40
CA ILE A 196 -13.75 1.82 18.31
C ILE A 196 -14.43 3.08 18.86
N ARG A 197 -13.63 4.05 19.34
CA ARG A 197 -14.17 5.30 19.89
C ARG A 197 -14.90 6.13 18.84
N LEU A 198 -14.38 6.19 17.61
CA LEU A 198 -15.10 6.82 16.50
C LEU A 198 -16.43 6.12 16.23
N HIS A 199 -16.47 4.79 16.25
CA HIS A 199 -17.70 4.03 16.02
C HIS A 199 -18.74 4.29 17.12
N GLU A 200 -18.32 4.27 18.39
CA GLU A 200 -19.20 4.60 19.53
C GLU A 200 -19.77 6.02 19.43
N ALA A 201 -18.96 6.99 19.01
CA ALA A 201 -19.40 8.37 18.83
C ALA A 201 -20.35 8.58 17.64
N ASN A 202 -20.41 7.63 16.70
CA ASN A 202 -21.19 7.72 15.45
C ASN A 202 -22.27 6.63 15.34
N THR A 203 -22.54 5.91 16.44
CA THR A 203 -23.57 4.85 16.49
C THR A 203 -24.95 5.44 16.20
N GLY A 204 -25.73 4.80 15.34
CA GLY A 204 -27.07 5.25 14.92
C GLY A 204 -27.07 6.28 13.81
N VAL A 205 -25.93 6.91 13.51
CA VAL A 205 -25.78 7.88 12.41
C VAL A 205 -25.13 7.20 11.19
N ALA A 206 -24.13 6.37 11.44
CA ALA A 206 -23.37 5.70 10.39
C ALA A 206 -23.76 4.24 10.12
N ASP A 207 -24.79 3.72 10.79
CA ASP A 207 -25.18 2.30 10.71
C ASP A 207 -25.54 1.86 9.28
N ASP A 208 -26.12 2.77 8.48
CA ASP A 208 -26.53 2.52 7.09
C ASP A 208 -25.52 3.09 6.06
N TRP A 209 -24.32 3.48 6.49
CA TRP A 209 -23.31 4.02 5.57
C TRP A 209 -22.60 2.88 4.85
N HIS A 210 -22.89 2.73 3.56
CA HIS A 210 -22.27 1.71 2.72
C HIS A 210 -21.44 2.34 1.60
N ILE A 211 -20.17 1.96 1.51
CA ILE A 211 -19.26 2.29 0.40
C ILE A 211 -18.88 1.04 -0.36
N THR A 212 -18.41 1.20 -1.59
CA THR A 212 -17.84 0.11 -2.38
C THR A 212 -16.32 0.19 -2.42
N GLU A 213 -15.64 -0.89 -2.81
CA GLU A 213 -14.19 -0.88 -3.04
C GLU A 213 -13.75 0.24 -3.99
N ALA A 214 -14.60 0.60 -4.96
CA ALA A 214 -14.30 1.65 -5.92
C ALA A 214 -14.17 3.02 -5.25
N ASP A 215 -14.79 3.23 -4.08
CA ASP A 215 -14.82 4.49 -3.35
C ASP A 215 -13.62 4.67 -2.42
N ILE A 216 -12.83 3.62 -2.21
CA ILE A 216 -11.71 3.61 -1.27
C ILE A 216 -10.40 3.93 -1.99
N ASN A 217 -9.55 4.71 -1.34
CA ASN A 217 -8.20 5.02 -1.78
C ASN A 217 -7.17 4.09 -1.10
N PRO A 218 -5.94 4.01 -1.61
CA PRO A 218 -4.90 3.10 -1.09
C PRO A 218 -4.45 3.40 0.36
N ASP A 219 -4.83 4.55 0.92
CA ASP A 219 -4.59 5.00 2.29
C ASP A 219 -5.86 4.90 3.17
N GLY A 220 -6.90 4.18 2.72
CA GLY A 220 -8.17 4.03 3.43
C GLY A 220 -9.09 5.25 3.38
N ASP A 221 -8.74 6.28 2.61
CA ASP A 221 -9.57 7.46 2.41
C ASP A 221 -10.74 7.15 1.46
N ALA A 222 -11.98 7.22 1.95
CA ALA A 222 -13.17 6.92 1.15
C ALA A 222 -13.77 8.17 0.46
N ARG A 223 -14.48 7.99 -0.66
CA ARG A 223 -15.34 9.03 -1.24
C ARG A 223 -16.75 8.88 -0.66
N ILE A 224 -17.18 9.90 0.08
CA ILE A 224 -18.49 9.91 0.75
C ILE A 224 -19.27 11.19 0.42
N PRO A 225 -20.62 11.16 0.46
CA PRO A 225 -21.46 12.34 0.32
C PRO A 225 -21.21 13.39 1.42
N GLN A 226 -21.37 14.67 1.10
CA GLN A 226 -21.20 15.76 2.08
C GLN A 226 -22.11 15.62 3.31
N ARG A 227 -23.33 15.09 3.14
CA ARG A 227 -24.24 14.81 4.27
C ARG A 227 -23.60 13.93 5.35
N TRP A 228 -22.78 12.93 4.97
CA TRP A 228 -22.11 12.04 5.91
C TRP A 228 -20.98 12.76 6.63
N VAL A 229 -20.26 13.64 5.94
CA VAL A 229 -19.28 14.53 6.58
C VAL A 229 -19.95 15.40 7.64
N ASP A 230 -21.11 15.97 7.32
CA ASP A 230 -21.83 16.89 8.22
C ASP A 230 -22.43 16.16 9.43
N GLU A 231 -22.85 14.90 9.24
CA GLU A 231 -23.40 14.02 10.28
C GLU A 231 -22.31 13.35 11.15
N PHE A 232 -21.08 13.24 10.66
CA PHE A 232 -19.95 12.64 11.37
C PHE A 232 -19.56 13.43 12.62
N THR A 233 -19.34 12.71 13.72
CA THR A 233 -18.84 13.24 14.99
C THR A 233 -17.39 12.81 15.21
N MET A 234 -16.49 13.80 15.28
CA MET A 234 -15.07 13.56 15.56
C MET A 234 -14.83 13.38 17.07
N VAL A 235 -13.95 12.44 17.44
CA VAL A 235 -13.51 12.26 18.84
C VAL A 235 -12.24 13.07 19.14
N GLN A 236 -12.00 13.36 20.41
CA GLN A 236 -10.89 14.19 20.87
C GLN A 236 -9.76 13.37 21.51
N CYS A 237 -8.56 13.93 21.58
CA CYS A 237 -7.44 13.36 22.32
C CYS A 237 -7.82 13.12 23.79
N LEU A 238 -7.65 11.90 24.28
CA LEU A 238 -7.96 11.54 25.68
C LEU A 238 -7.13 12.31 26.71
N ASN A 239 -5.94 12.79 26.31
CA ASN A 239 -5.03 13.50 27.20
C ASN A 239 -5.27 15.02 27.25
N CYS A 240 -5.53 15.66 26.11
CA CYS A 240 -5.59 17.13 26.04
C CYS A 240 -6.87 17.72 25.42
N GLY A 241 -7.81 16.87 24.97
CA GLY A 241 -9.07 17.32 24.36
C GLY A 241 -8.95 17.89 22.94
N SER A 242 -7.76 17.90 22.33
CA SER A 242 -7.59 18.36 20.94
C SER A 242 -8.12 17.33 19.94
N ASP A 243 -8.75 17.80 18.86
CA ASP A 243 -9.17 17.02 17.69
C ASP A 243 -8.07 16.89 16.62
N LYS A 244 -6.87 17.44 16.86
CA LYS A 244 -5.71 17.33 15.96
C LYS A 244 -5.00 16.01 16.15
N LEU A 245 -5.68 14.93 15.80
CA LEU A 245 -5.23 13.55 15.83
C LEU A 245 -4.87 13.12 14.41
N LYS A 246 -3.68 12.60 14.13
CA LYS A 246 -3.25 12.18 12.78
C LYS A 246 -2.71 10.76 12.77
#